data_AF-A0A968NML5-F1
#
_entry.id   AF-A0A968NML5-F1
#
_cell.length_a   1.000
_cell.length_b   1.000
_cell.length_c   1.000
_cell.angle_alpha   90.00
_cell.angle_beta   90.00
_cell.angle_gamma   90.00
#
_symmetry.space_group_name_H-M   'P 1'
#
loop_
_entity.id
_entity.type
_entity.pdbx_description
1 polymer ?
#
loop_
_entity_poly.entity_id
_entity_poly.type
_entity_poly.pdbx_seq_one_letter_code
_entity_poly.pdbx_strand_id
1 'polypeptide(L)'
;MTRDLQRGGYRKEHRLDVADSYTVTAMDDSAVHPRRPPRMMLLHGVRPFYFLTFNTSKRVNILDNKGVHDEFVDYCKRGWDEHRVAVGRYVLMPDHIHVFVVLPQAGPPICRWVQGLKSVLGKQLLEQGCKKPHWQEGFFDHVLRGVKIMETSGIM
;
A
#
# COMPACT_ATOMS: atom_id res chain seq x y z
N MET A 1 9.14 -73.25 -17.04
CA MET A 1 9.44 -73.02 -15.61
C MET A 1 8.56 -71.88 -15.13
N THR A 2 7.58 -72.21 -14.30
CA THR A 2 6.48 -71.33 -13.91
C THR A 2 6.78 -70.68 -12.56
N ARG A 3 6.15 -69.53 -12.27
CA ARG A 3 6.08 -68.96 -10.93
C ARG A 3 5.37 -69.94 -9.99
N ASP A 4 5.63 -69.87 -8.67
CA ASP A 4 4.79 -69.13 -7.71
C ASP A 4 4.96 -69.61 -6.24
N LEU A 5 4.34 -68.87 -5.29
CA LEU A 5 3.99 -69.28 -3.91
C LEU A 5 5.15 -69.47 -2.86
N GLN A 6 5.00 -69.16 -1.55
CA GLN A 6 4.02 -68.31 -0.82
C GLN A 6 4.40 -68.04 0.67
N ARG A 7 3.94 -66.87 1.20
CA ARG A 7 3.32 -66.59 2.53
C ARG A 7 3.90 -67.04 3.90
N GLY A 8 3.78 -66.07 4.84
CA GLY A 8 3.18 -66.24 6.19
C GLY A 8 4.17 -66.39 7.35
N GLY A 9 4.02 -65.78 8.54
CA GLY A 9 3.03 -64.87 9.15
C GLY A 9 3.61 -64.35 10.50
N TYR A 10 2.90 -63.82 11.52
CA TYR A 10 1.53 -63.32 11.77
C TYR A 10 1.61 -62.57 13.15
N ARG A 11 0.95 -61.44 13.47
CA ARG A 11 -0.38 -61.35 14.14
C ARG A 11 -0.61 -59.94 14.78
N LYS A 12 -1.71 -59.26 14.40
CA LYS A 12 -2.73 -58.47 15.19
C LYS A 12 -2.33 -57.75 16.51
N GLU A 13 -2.87 -56.59 16.93
CA GLU A 13 -4.01 -55.75 16.47
C GLU A 13 -4.08 -54.37 17.20
N HIS A 14 -5.08 -53.54 16.84
CA HIS A 14 -5.62 -52.34 17.57
C HIS A 14 -4.79 -51.02 17.55
N ARG A 15 -5.32 -49.82 17.24
CA ARG A 15 -6.72 -49.33 17.31
C ARG A 15 -6.84 -47.88 16.78
N LEU A 16 -7.90 -47.58 16.00
CA LEU A 16 -8.40 -46.26 15.51
C LEU A 16 -7.47 -45.46 14.58
N ASP A 17 -7.88 -44.71 13.55
CA ASP A 17 -9.02 -44.66 12.61
C ASP A 17 -9.04 -43.23 12.03
N VAL A 18 -9.66 -43.07 10.84
CA VAL A 18 -10.14 -41.83 10.18
C VAL A 18 -9.27 -41.22 9.06
N ALA A 19 -9.56 -41.72 7.85
CA ALA A 19 -9.79 -40.99 6.59
C ALA A 19 -8.75 -39.96 6.06
N ASP A 20 -7.80 -40.46 5.27
CA ASP A 20 -7.36 -39.76 4.05
C ASP A 20 -8.49 -39.80 3.00
N SER A 21 -9.01 -38.64 2.56
CA SER A 21 -9.60 -38.42 1.20
C SER A 21 -10.39 -37.11 1.06
N TYR A 22 -9.72 -35.95 0.90
CA TYR A 22 -10.38 -34.78 0.32
C TYR A 22 -9.53 -34.08 -0.74
N THR A 23 -10.14 -33.99 -1.91
CA THR A 23 -9.71 -33.43 -3.20
C THR A 23 -9.15 -32.01 -3.14
N VAL A 24 -8.12 -31.75 -3.95
CA VAL A 24 -7.68 -30.39 -4.31
C VAL A 24 -8.81 -29.68 -5.07
N THR A 25 -9.51 -28.77 -4.39
CA THR A 25 -10.44 -27.84 -5.04
C THR A 25 -9.65 -26.61 -5.45
N ALA A 26 -9.69 -26.24 -6.73
CA ALA A 26 -9.05 -25.02 -7.22
C ALA A 26 -9.61 -23.81 -6.47
N MET A 27 -8.75 -22.99 -5.87
CA MET A 27 -9.18 -21.74 -5.27
C MET A 27 -9.45 -20.71 -6.36
N ASP A 28 -10.68 -20.18 -6.34
CA ASP A 28 -11.13 -19.09 -7.18
C ASP A 28 -10.33 -17.82 -6.86
N ASP A 29 -9.67 -17.25 -7.88
CA ASP A 29 -8.75 -16.12 -7.76
C ASP A 29 -9.49 -14.76 -7.76
N SER A 30 -10.78 -14.76 -7.37
CA SER A 30 -11.64 -13.58 -7.27
C SER A 30 -11.48 -12.88 -5.91
N ALA A 31 -10.24 -12.48 -5.57
CA ALA A 31 -9.92 -11.81 -4.32
C ALA A 31 -10.62 -10.45 -4.15
N VAL A 32 -11.86 -10.47 -3.65
CA VAL A 32 -12.68 -9.29 -3.34
C VAL A 32 -11.93 -8.41 -2.35
N HIS A 33 -11.35 -7.32 -2.84
CA HIS A 33 -10.66 -6.36 -1.99
C HIS A 33 -11.65 -5.80 -0.94
N PRO A 34 -11.34 -5.86 0.37
CA PRO A 34 -12.22 -5.32 1.39
C PRO A 34 -12.45 -3.84 1.13
N ARG A 35 -13.70 -3.38 1.28
CA ARG A 35 -14.04 -1.97 1.05
C ARG A 35 -13.17 -1.10 1.95
N ARG A 36 -12.63 -0.01 1.37
CA ARG A 36 -11.79 0.94 2.11
C ARG A 36 -12.51 1.37 3.39
N PRO A 37 -11.86 1.30 4.57
CA PRO A 37 -12.44 1.81 5.81
C PRO A 37 -12.93 3.26 5.63
N PRO A 38 -14.05 3.65 6.27
CA PRO A 38 -14.52 5.04 6.21
C PRO A 38 -13.41 6.00 6.62
N ARG A 39 -13.21 7.07 5.82
CA ARG A 39 -12.26 8.12 6.21
C ARG A 39 -12.72 8.79 7.49
N MET A 40 -11.80 8.93 8.44
CA MET A 40 -12.07 9.59 9.71
C MET A 40 -12.36 11.08 9.47
N MET A 41 -13.48 11.56 10.03
CA MET A 41 -13.87 12.96 9.89
C MET A 41 -12.90 13.86 10.66
N LEU A 42 -12.53 14.98 10.04
CA LEU A 42 -11.59 15.95 10.62
C LEU A 42 -12.25 16.76 11.74
N LEU A 43 -11.51 16.98 12.83
CA LEU A 43 -11.87 17.95 13.87
C LEU A 43 -11.51 19.36 13.41
N HIS A 44 -12.41 20.32 13.62
CA HIS A 44 -12.16 21.73 13.31
C HIS A 44 -10.97 22.27 14.13
N GLY A 45 -10.14 23.11 13.51
CA GLY A 45 -9.00 23.78 14.16
C GLY A 45 -7.67 23.01 14.16
N VAL A 46 -7.65 21.72 13.81
CA VAL A 46 -6.40 20.94 13.71
C VAL A 46 -5.91 20.93 12.26
N ARG A 47 -4.63 21.29 12.02
CA ARG A 47 -3.97 21.02 10.72
C ARG A 47 -3.74 19.51 10.60
N PRO A 48 -4.42 18.78 9.71
CA PRO A 48 -4.33 17.33 9.68
C PRO A 48 -2.99 16.88 9.13
N PHE A 49 -2.29 16.07 9.92
CA PHE A 49 -1.07 15.39 9.55
C PHE A 49 -1.43 13.96 9.12
N TYR A 50 -1.24 13.64 7.85
CA TYR A 50 -1.59 12.35 7.28
C TYR A 50 -0.34 11.49 7.10
N PHE A 51 -0.42 10.23 7.49
CA PHE A 51 0.38 9.17 6.92
C PHE A 51 -0.37 8.57 5.72
N LEU A 52 0.30 8.52 4.57
CA LEU A 52 -0.26 8.01 3.32
C LEU A 52 0.54 6.82 2.82
N THR A 53 -0.19 5.84 2.31
CA THR A 53 0.37 4.71 1.57
C THR A 53 -0.36 4.54 0.25
N PHE A 54 0.38 4.42 -0.85
CA PHE A 54 -0.20 4.00 -2.12
C PHE A 54 0.74 3.08 -2.91
N ASN A 55 0.16 2.04 -3.48
CA ASN A 55 0.88 0.94 -4.10
C ASN A 55 0.79 1.02 -5.62
N THR A 56 1.76 0.42 -6.29
CA THR A 56 1.71 0.09 -7.70
C THR A 56 0.66 -0.99 -7.96
N SER A 57 0.19 -1.09 -9.21
CA SER A 57 -0.74 -2.15 -9.59
C SER A 57 -0.04 -3.50 -9.50
N LYS A 58 -0.70 -4.51 -8.92
CA LYS A 58 -0.13 -5.86 -8.69
C LYS A 58 1.23 -5.87 -7.96
N ARG A 59 1.56 -4.82 -7.20
CA ARG A 59 2.82 -4.73 -6.42
C ARG A 59 4.09 -4.88 -7.29
N VAL A 60 4.09 -4.28 -8.48
CA VAL A 60 5.26 -4.33 -9.40
C VAL A 60 6.35 -3.35 -8.98
N ASN A 61 7.61 -3.80 -9.06
CA ASN A 61 8.79 -3.02 -8.68
C ASN A 61 9.19 -2.02 -9.78
N ILE A 62 8.51 -0.87 -9.86
CA ILE A 62 8.73 0.16 -10.90
C ILE A 62 9.14 1.53 -10.36
N LEU A 63 9.13 1.74 -9.04
CA LEU A 63 9.40 3.04 -8.41
C LEU A 63 10.86 3.25 -7.99
N ASP A 64 11.66 2.18 -7.96
CA ASP A 64 13.08 2.24 -7.58
C ASP A 64 13.95 2.75 -8.74
N ASN A 65 13.78 4.03 -9.07
CA ASN A 65 14.65 4.73 -10.01
C ASN A 65 14.74 6.22 -9.69
N LYS A 66 15.88 6.83 -10.06
CA LYS A 66 16.17 8.24 -9.80
C LYS A 66 15.13 9.18 -10.42
N GLY A 67 14.64 8.88 -11.62
CA GLY A 67 13.67 9.75 -12.31
C GLY A 67 12.33 9.86 -11.58
N VAL A 68 11.85 8.78 -10.96
CA VAL A 68 10.65 8.78 -10.11
C VAL A 68 10.89 9.54 -8.80
N HIS A 69 12.10 9.41 -8.22
CA HIS A 69 12.47 10.15 -7.02
C HIS A 69 12.60 11.66 -7.25
N ASP A 70 13.27 12.08 -8.33
CA ASP A 70 13.42 13.48 -8.71
C ASP A 70 12.04 14.14 -8.91
N GLU A 71 11.17 13.52 -9.71
CA GLU A 71 9.82 14.04 -9.98
C GLU A 71 8.93 14.03 -8.73
N PHE A 72 9.08 13.04 -7.83
CA PHE A 72 8.40 13.07 -6.52
C PHE A 72 8.82 14.30 -5.71
N VAL A 73 10.14 14.57 -5.64
CA VAL A 73 10.69 15.70 -4.89
C VAL A 73 10.22 17.03 -5.49
N ASP A 74 10.22 17.17 -6.82
CA ASP A 74 9.80 18.41 -7.49
C ASP A 74 8.29 18.64 -7.43
N TYR A 75 7.47 17.59 -7.45
CA TYR A 75 6.04 17.69 -7.12
C TYR A 75 5.83 18.18 -5.67
N CYS A 76 6.63 17.71 -4.71
CA CYS A 76 6.52 18.13 -3.32
C CYS A 76 6.93 19.60 -3.12
N LYS A 77 7.99 20.09 -3.80
CA LYS A 77 8.38 21.51 -3.80
C LYS A 77 7.25 22.40 -4.33
N ARG A 78 6.72 22.08 -5.52
CA ARG A 78 5.58 22.81 -6.13
C ARG A 78 4.36 22.81 -5.22
N GLY A 79 4.05 21.69 -4.56
CA GLY A 79 2.97 21.60 -3.58
C GLY A 79 3.14 22.54 -2.38
N TRP A 80 4.37 22.82 -1.94
CA TRP A 80 4.66 23.81 -0.91
C TRP A 80 4.51 25.26 -1.41
N ASP A 81 5.04 25.55 -2.60
CA ASP A 81 5.05 26.91 -3.14
C ASP A 81 3.65 27.37 -3.59
N GLU A 82 2.93 26.53 -4.31
CA GLU A 82 1.61 26.83 -4.89
C GLU A 82 0.47 26.67 -3.88
N HIS A 83 0.58 25.72 -2.94
CA HIS A 83 -0.55 25.27 -2.11
C HIS A 83 -0.22 25.13 -0.61
N ARG A 84 1.00 25.46 -0.17
CA ARG A 84 1.46 25.33 1.22
C ARG A 84 1.26 23.92 1.80
N VAL A 85 1.27 22.90 0.94
CA VAL A 85 1.28 21.49 1.36
C VAL A 85 2.69 21.14 1.82
N ALA A 86 2.84 20.81 3.10
CA ALA A 86 4.12 20.40 3.65
C ALA A 86 4.27 18.87 3.58
N VAL A 87 5.37 18.39 3.03
CA VAL A 87 5.71 16.97 2.96
C VAL A 87 6.84 16.69 3.95
N GLY A 88 6.63 15.69 4.82
CA GLY A 88 7.57 15.27 5.85
C GLY A 88 8.50 14.15 5.35
N ARG A 89 8.85 13.22 6.25
CA ARG A 89 9.59 12.02 5.87
C ARG A 89 8.78 11.17 4.87
N TYR A 90 9.48 10.50 3.98
CA TYR A 90 8.90 9.59 3.00
C TYR A 90 9.86 8.43 2.72
N VAL A 91 9.32 7.35 2.16
CA VAL A 91 10.08 6.22 1.63
C VAL A 91 9.45 5.84 0.29
N LEU A 92 10.28 5.78 -0.75
CA LEU A 92 9.96 5.13 -2.02
C LEU A 92 10.45 3.69 -1.91
N MET A 93 9.54 2.74 -1.70
CA MET A 93 9.82 1.33 -1.89
C MET A 93 9.60 0.98 -3.36
N PRO A 94 10.22 -0.08 -3.91
CA PRO A 94 10.12 -0.39 -5.33
C PRO A 94 8.68 -0.51 -5.87
N ASP A 95 7.73 -0.95 -5.03
CA ASP A 95 6.33 -1.20 -5.37
C ASP A 95 5.32 -0.27 -4.66
N HIS A 96 5.73 0.56 -3.70
CA HIS A 96 4.81 1.44 -2.95
C HIS A 96 5.50 2.66 -2.34
N ILE A 97 4.69 3.69 -2.05
CA ILE A 97 5.17 4.94 -1.44
C ILE A 97 4.53 5.09 -0.06
N HIS A 98 5.36 5.39 0.94
CA HIS A 98 4.95 5.87 2.25
C HIS A 98 5.34 7.34 2.40
N VAL A 99 4.42 8.22 2.77
CA VAL A 99 4.70 9.67 2.89
C VAL A 99 3.88 10.33 3.99
N PHE A 100 4.50 11.22 4.75
CA PHE A 100 3.81 12.11 5.69
C PHE A 100 3.48 13.45 5.03
N VAL A 101 2.23 13.94 5.17
CA VAL A 101 1.76 15.16 4.51
C VAL A 101 0.88 15.98 5.44
N VAL A 102 1.10 17.30 5.48
CA VAL A 102 0.16 18.28 6.08
C VAL A 102 -0.45 19.11 4.96
N LEU A 103 -1.77 19.10 4.88
CA LEU A 103 -2.52 19.94 3.95
C LEU A 103 -3.18 21.09 4.74
N PRO A 104 -3.04 22.36 4.31
CA PRO A 104 -3.73 23.47 4.94
C PRO A 104 -5.23 23.44 4.62
N GLN A 105 -6.05 24.08 5.44
CA GLN A 105 -7.52 24.09 5.27
C GLN A 105 -7.97 24.72 3.94
N ALA A 106 -7.23 25.71 3.43
CA ALA A 106 -7.45 26.31 2.12
C ALA A 106 -6.74 25.58 0.96
N GLY A 107 -6.04 24.47 1.25
CA GLY A 107 -5.30 23.68 0.27
C GLY A 107 -6.17 22.68 -0.49
N PRO A 108 -5.58 21.91 -1.42
CA PRO A 108 -6.30 20.86 -2.13
C PRO A 108 -6.76 19.75 -1.17
N PRO A 109 -7.95 19.15 -1.39
CA PRO A 109 -8.33 17.93 -0.67
C PRO A 109 -7.31 16.82 -0.89
N ILE A 110 -7.04 16.02 0.14
CA ILE A 110 -6.01 14.96 0.10
C ILE A 110 -6.16 14.00 -1.08
N CYS A 111 -7.41 13.69 -1.48
CA CYS A 111 -7.70 12.88 -2.65
C CYS A 111 -7.11 13.47 -3.94
N ARG A 112 -7.25 14.79 -4.11
CA ARG A 112 -6.80 15.53 -5.29
C ARG A 112 -5.28 15.64 -5.31
N TRP A 113 -4.65 15.83 -4.14
CA TRP A 113 -3.20 15.84 -4.01
C TRP A 113 -2.59 14.47 -4.35
N VAL A 114 -3.14 13.37 -3.81
CA VAL A 114 -2.67 12.00 -4.15
C VAL A 114 -2.94 11.65 -5.62
N GLN A 115 -4.06 12.08 -6.20
CA GLN A 115 -4.34 11.94 -7.63
C GLN A 115 -3.28 12.68 -8.48
N GLY A 116 -3.00 13.94 -8.16
CA GLY A 116 -1.97 14.73 -8.86
C GLY A 116 -0.59 14.08 -8.80
N LEU A 117 -0.17 13.63 -7.62
CA LEU A 117 1.10 12.92 -7.43
C LEU A 117 1.16 11.63 -8.27
N LYS A 118 0.12 10.80 -8.22
CA LYS A 118 0.02 9.57 -9.04
C LYS A 118 0.03 9.85 -10.54
N SER A 119 -0.63 10.93 -10.99
CA SER A 119 -0.65 11.32 -12.40
C SER A 119 0.72 11.78 -12.88
N VAL A 120 1.42 12.58 -12.09
CA VAL A 120 2.75 13.12 -12.39
C VAL A 120 3.79 12.00 -12.42
N LEU A 121 3.86 11.17 -11.38
CA LEU A 121 4.74 9.99 -11.37
C LEU A 121 4.36 8.96 -12.45
N GLY A 122 3.07 8.82 -12.76
CA GLY A 122 2.59 7.95 -13.84
C GLY A 122 2.98 8.44 -15.25
N LYS A 123 3.23 9.74 -15.44
CA LYS A 123 3.81 10.30 -16.67
C LYS A 123 5.28 9.90 -16.79
N GLN A 124 6.07 10.11 -15.73
CA GLN A 124 7.48 9.71 -15.67
C GLN A 124 7.67 8.20 -15.91
N LEU A 125 6.84 7.36 -15.28
CA LEU A 125 6.84 5.91 -15.52
C LEU A 125 6.47 5.53 -16.97
N LEU A 126 5.59 6.29 -17.64
CA LEU A 126 5.25 6.06 -19.04
C LEU A 126 6.41 6.43 -19.99
N GLU A 127 7.11 7.53 -19.70
CA GLU A 127 8.30 7.96 -20.44
C GLU A 127 9.47 6.97 -20.28
N GLN A 128 9.52 6.27 -19.15
CA GLN A 128 10.44 5.14 -18.89
C GLN A 128 9.95 3.80 -19.50
N GLY A 129 8.84 3.77 -20.24
CA GLY A 129 8.32 2.57 -20.90
C GLY A 129 7.51 1.62 -20.01
N CYS A 130 7.26 1.96 -18.74
CA CYS A 130 6.42 1.13 -17.86
C CYS A 130 4.95 1.16 -18.34
N LYS A 131 4.38 -0.03 -18.59
CA LYS A 131 3.01 -0.18 -19.06
C LYS A 131 1.98 0.13 -17.96
N LYS A 132 0.84 0.70 -18.35
CA LYS A 132 -0.33 0.92 -17.48
C LYS A 132 -1.06 -0.40 -17.19
N PRO A 133 -1.84 -0.49 -16.10
CA PRO A 133 -2.02 0.52 -15.04
C PRO A 133 -0.83 0.54 -14.07
N HIS A 134 -0.30 1.73 -13.78
CA HIS A 134 0.84 1.89 -12.85
C HIS A 134 0.46 1.70 -11.38
N TRP A 135 -0.76 2.09 -10.99
CA TRP A 135 -1.18 2.22 -9.60
C TRP A 135 -2.31 1.27 -9.23
N GLN A 136 -2.31 0.77 -7.99
CA GLN A 136 -3.51 0.22 -7.37
C GLN A 136 -4.56 1.35 -7.21
N GLU A 137 -5.84 1.00 -7.31
CA GLU A 137 -6.92 1.97 -7.17
C GLU A 137 -6.97 2.56 -5.75
N GLY A 138 -7.07 3.89 -5.67
CA GLY A 138 -7.12 4.65 -4.41
C GLY A 138 -5.81 4.61 -3.61
N PHE A 139 -5.92 4.83 -2.31
CA PHE A 139 -4.81 4.91 -1.37
C PHE A 139 -5.32 4.64 0.05
N PHE A 140 -4.38 4.42 0.96
CA PHE A 140 -4.60 4.30 2.39
C PHE A 140 -4.18 5.61 3.06
N ASP A 141 -5.01 6.13 3.94
CA ASP A 141 -4.74 7.36 4.70
C ASP A 141 -5.03 7.18 6.20
N HIS A 142 -4.15 7.75 7.01
CA HIS A 142 -4.23 7.74 8.47
C HIS A 142 -3.93 9.14 9.01
N VAL A 143 -4.91 9.77 9.65
CA VAL A 143 -4.71 11.04 10.37
C VAL A 143 -3.98 10.76 11.68
N LEU A 144 -2.74 11.26 11.81
CA LEU A 144 -2.05 11.25 13.09
C LEU A 144 -2.61 12.37 13.96
N ARG A 145 -3.02 12.01 15.18
CA ARG A 145 -3.50 12.95 16.20
C ARG A 145 -2.35 13.30 17.15
N GLY A 146 -1.87 14.54 17.06
CA GLY A 146 -0.92 15.11 18.01
C GLY A 146 -1.50 16.34 18.69
N VAL A 147 -2.20 16.15 19.81
CA VAL A 147 -2.68 17.28 20.63
C VAL A 147 -1.55 17.75 21.53
N LYS A 148 -0.68 18.61 20.98
CA LYS A 148 -0.07 19.72 21.74
C LYS A 148 0.44 20.77 20.75
N ILE A 149 -0.36 21.80 20.53
CA ILE A 149 0.19 23.08 20.09
C ILE A 149 1.09 23.54 21.23
N MET A 150 2.33 23.93 20.90
CA MET A 150 3.21 24.60 21.85
C MET A 150 2.66 26.01 22.08
N GLU A 151 1.74 26.15 23.03
CA GLU A 151 1.45 27.46 23.61
C GLU A 151 2.69 27.92 24.38
N THR A 152 3.19 29.09 23.99
CA THR A 152 4.06 29.97 24.78
C THR A 152 5.37 29.35 25.29
N SER A 153 6.39 29.44 24.44
CA SER A 153 7.76 29.78 24.87
C SER A 153 8.40 30.58 23.75
N GLY A 154 8.39 31.91 23.90
CA GLY A 154 8.83 32.82 22.85
C GLY A 154 10.34 32.77 22.62
N ILE A 155 10.73 32.83 21.35
CA ILE A 155 12.09 33.17 20.93
C ILE A 155 11.95 34.17 19.78
N MET A 156 12.11 35.45 20.13
CA MET A 156 12.31 36.67 19.32
C MET A 156 11.59 36.76 17.97
#